data_AF-A0A5C3EA18-F1
#
_entry.id   AF-A0A5C3EA18-F1
#
_cell.length_a   1.000
_cell.length_b   1.000
_cell.length_c   1.000
_cell.angle_alpha   90.00
_cell.angle_beta   90.00
_cell.angle_gamma   90.00
#
_symmetry.space_group_name_H-M   'P 1'
#
loop_
_entity.id
_entity.type
_entity.pdbx_description
1 polymer ?
#
loop_
_entity_poly.entity_id
_entity_poly.type
_entity_poly.pdbx_seq_one_letter_code
_entity_poly.pdbx_strand_id
1 'polypeptide(L)'
;MSGNTNVSNEDRAAFHLLGHPLPTIIDLASTSGTTVDLFSLSFRQPIMLFLYPSLSTPLRATPASWSTIPGATGCTPHLTSIAPHIPSLLSKEPNLAIFGLSTQPHSEQLEAKQRLKLPFDLLSDEHEQLCKVLDFPSFQVEDKRYIKRMTLLLRSGQITRLDYPIEKPEEAAKLAQNLLRSEQELMDEVEARDAATAAAAAAQAQAQA
;
A
#
# COMPACT_ATOMS: atom_id res chain seq x y z
N MET A 1 -21.06 26.14 -25.07
CA MET A 1 -21.21 24.97 -24.20
C MET A 1 -19.83 24.35 -24.07
N SER A 2 -19.01 24.86 -23.14
CA SER A 2 -17.65 24.38 -22.95
C SER A 2 -17.70 23.21 -21.98
N GLY A 3 -17.32 22.02 -22.47
CA GLY A 3 -17.22 20.80 -21.69
C GLY A 3 -16.17 20.96 -20.59
N ASN A 4 -16.61 20.83 -19.35
CA ASN A 4 -15.73 20.76 -18.20
C ASN A 4 -15.31 19.28 -18.05
N THR A 5 -14.17 18.90 -18.64
CA THR A 5 -13.54 17.61 -18.33
C THR A 5 -13.03 17.70 -16.90
N ASN A 6 -13.75 17.07 -15.99
CA ASN A 6 -13.36 16.89 -14.60
C ASN A 6 -12.14 15.96 -14.58
N VAL A 7 -10.94 16.52 -14.74
CA VAL A 7 -9.69 15.79 -14.50
C VAL A 7 -9.67 15.55 -13.00
N SER A 8 -9.94 14.32 -12.57
CA SER A 8 -9.68 13.89 -11.20
C SER A 8 -8.26 14.28 -10.86
N ASN A 9 -8.07 15.14 -9.86
CA ASN A 9 -6.75 15.55 -9.40
C ASN A 9 -6.08 14.30 -8.78
N GLU A 10 -5.35 13.54 -9.59
CA GLU A 10 -4.65 12.33 -9.14
C GLU A 10 -3.63 12.73 -8.08
N ASP A 11 -3.78 12.20 -6.86
CA ASP A 11 -2.78 12.41 -5.80
C ASP A 11 -1.51 11.62 -6.16
N ARG A 12 -0.45 12.33 -6.54
CA ARG A 12 0.83 11.75 -6.97
C ARG A 12 1.92 11.82 -5.90
N ALA A 13 1.56 12.08 -4.64
CA ALA A 13 2.54 12.32 -3.58
C ALA A 13 3.49 11.14 -3.30
N ALA A 14 3.18 9.92 -3.73
CA ALA A 14 4.05 8.75 -3.58
C ALA A 14 4.96 8.48 -4.78
N PHE A 15 4.88 9.25 -5.88
CA PHE A 15 5.53 8.89 -7.14
C PHE A 15 7.06 8.84 -7.03
N HIS A 16 7.66 9.66 -6.17
CA HIS A 16 9.11 9.66 -5.92
C HIS A 16 9.61 8.39 -5.26
N LEU A 17 8.74 7.56 -4.69
CA LEU A 17 9.11 6.30 -4.06
C LEU A 17 9.44 5.22 -5.09
N LEU A 18 8.94 5.30 -6.33
CA LEU A 18 9.18 4.28 -7.33
C LEU A 18 10.67 4.25 -7.72
N GLY A 19 11.32 3.11 -7.48
CA GLY A 19 12.77 2.94 -7.68
C GLY A 19 13.63 3.50 -6.54
N HIS A 20 13.03 4.07 -5.50
CA HIS A 20 13.77 4.64 -4.38
C HIS A 20 14.48 3.54 -3.58
N PRO A 21 15.77 3.72 -3.21
CA PRO A 21 16.47 2.79 -2.34
C PRO A 21 15.87 2.80 -0.92
N LEU A 22 15.78 1.63 -0.31
CA LEU A 22 15.39 1.51 1.08
C LEU A 22 16.49 2.06 1.99
N PRO A 23 16.14 2.79 3.06
CA PRO A 23 17.12 3.23 4.04
C PRO A 23 17.75 2.03 4.74
N THR A 24 19.05 2.10 5.01
CA THR A 24 19.77 1.06 5.76
C THR A 24 19.67 1.32 7.26
N ILE A 25 19.77 0.25 8.06
CA ILE A 25 19.92 0.34 9.53
C ILE A 25 18.69 1.00 10.20
N ILE A 26 17.49 0.57 9.84
CA ILE A 26 16.25 0.91 10.56
C ILE A 26 15.60 -0.39 11.03
N ASP A 27 15.59 -0.62 12.35
CA ASP A 27 14.98 -1.77 12.98
C ASP A 27 13.54 -1.44 13.42
N LEU A 28 12.56 -2.00 12.72
CA LEU A 28 11.15 -1.81 13.05
C LEU A 28 10.67 -2.88 14.02
N ALA A 29 10.03 -2.49 15.12
CA ALA A 29 9.43 -3.43 16.05
C ALA A 29 8.27 -4.19 15.37
N SER A 30 8.33 -5.52 15.38
CA SER A 30 7.33 -6.39 14.77
C SER A 30 6.47 -7.08 15.83
N THR A 31 5.18 -7.22 15.55
CA THR A 31 4.25 -7.99 16.38
C THR A 31 4.58 -9.49 16.52
N SER A 32 5.59 -9.98 15.81
CA SER A 32 6.20 -11.31 16.03
C SER A 32 7.02 -11.39 17.31
N GLY A 33 7.32 -10.25 17.95
CA GLY A 33 8.23 -10.16 19.09
C GLY A 33 9.70 -9.99 18.70
N THR A 34 9.98 -9.68 17.43
CA THR A 34 11.32 -9.41 16.90
C THR A 34 11.40 -8.02 16.26
N THR A 35 12.57 -7.63 15.76
CA THR A 35 12.72 -6.47 14.87
C THR A 35 12.84 -6.91 13.42
N VAL A 36 12.51 -6.01 12.48
CA VAL A 36 12.63 -6.22 11.04
C VAL A 36 13.35 -5.03 10.41
N ASP A 37 14.50 -5.30 9.78
CA ASP A 37 15.15 -4.40 8.83
C ASP A 37 14.65 -4.72 7.41
N LEU A 38 13.87 -3.82 6.83
CA LEU A 38 13.30 -3.96 5.49
C LEU A 38 14.37 -3.99 4.40
N PHE A 39 15.47 -3.24 4.55
CA PHE A 39 16.55 -3.23 3.56
C PHE A 39 17.17 -4.62 3.47
N SER A 40 17.70 -5.14 4.59
CA SER A 40 18.35 -6.46 4.63
C SER A 40 17.41 -7.62 4.29
N LEU A 41 16.13 -7.53 4.68
CA LEU A 41 15.15 -8.57 4.36
C LEU A 41 14.83 -8.60 2.85
N SER A 42 14.72 -7.44 2.20
CA SER A 42 14.35 -7.36 0.78
C SER A 42 15.38 -7.97 -0.18
N PHE A 43 16.63 -8.14 0.25
CA PHE A 43 17.66 -8.89 -0.49
C PHE A 43 17.50 -10.41 -0.40
N ARG A 44 16.80 -10.91 0.63
CA ARG A 44 16.57 -12.33 0.84
C ARG A 44 15.26 -12.80 0.23
N GLN A 45 14.23 -11.96 0.28
CA GLN A 45 12.92 -12.26 -0.29
C GLN A 45 12.12 -10.98 -0.58
N PRO A 46 11.18 -10.99 -1.55
CA PRO A 46 10.30 -9.87 -1.80
C PRO A 46 9.39 -9.56 -0.61
N ILE A 47 9.03 -8.29 -0.42
CA ILE A 47 8.17 -7.84 0.67
C ILE A 47 6.98 -7.06 0.10
N MET A 48 5.77 -7.45 0.46
CA MET A 48 4.56 -6.63 0.29
C MET A 48 4.29 -5.89 1.60
N LEU A 49 4.36 -4.57 1.55
CA LEU A 49 4.20 -3.70 2.70
C LEU A 49 2.91 -2.87 2.54
N PHE A 50 1.93 -3.11 3.42
CA PHE A 50 0.65 -2.41 3.44
C PHE A 50 0.70 -1.27 4.46
N LEU A 51 0.81 -0.02 4.00
CA LEU A 51 0.89 1.16 4.85
C LEU A 51 -0.52 1.67 5.14
N TYR A 52 -0.78 2.03 6.40
CA TYR A 52 -2.09 2.50 6.84
C TYR A 52 -1.97 3.62 7.90
N PRO A 53 -2.98 4.49 8.02
CA PRO A 53 -2.97 5.56 9.03
C PRO A 53 -2.83 5.05 10.46
N SER A 54 -3.85 4.36 10.98
CA SER A 54 -3.88 3.81 12.35
C SER A 54 -5.09 2.91 12.54
N LEU A 55 -4.98 1.88 13.37
CA LEU A 55 -6.10 1.05 13.82
C LEU A 55 -6.70 1.61 15.11
N SER A 56 -8.03 1.52 15.26
CA SER A 56 -8.67 1.77 16.55
C SER A 56 -8.15 0.77 17.58
N THR A 57 -7.94 1.22 18.82
CA THR A 57 -7.43 0.41 19.93
C THR A 57 -8.15 0.79 21.23
N PRO A 58 -8.38 -0.14 22.17
CA PRO A 58 -8.90 0.19 23.50
C PRO A 58 -7.89 0.94 24.38
N LEU A 59 -6.60 0.92 24.02
CA LEU A 59 -5.54 1.57 24.79
C LEU A 59 -5.55 3.10 24.67
N ARG A 60 -6.22 3.64 23.64
CA ARG A 60 -6.26 5.06 23.35
C ARG A 60 -7.54 5.44 22.61
N ALA A 61 -8.18 6.53 23.04
CA ALA A 61 -9.33 7.09 22.34
C ALA A 61 -8.95 7.53 20.91
N THR A 62 -9.87 7.32 19.98
CA THR A 62 -9.75 7.86 18.62
C THR A 62 -10.10 9.36 18.65
N PRO A 63 -9.32 10.24 17.98
CA PRO A 63 -9.62 11.67 17.93
C PRO A 63 -11.03 11.95 17.41
N ALA A 64 -11.71 12.97 17.95
CA ALA A 64 -13.09 13.29 17.56
C ALA A 64 -13.22 13.70 16.09
N SER A 65 -12.20 14.32 15.52
CA SER A 65 -12.12 14.71 14.10
C SER A 65 -11.77 13.57 13.16
N TRP A 66 -11.48 12.36 13.66
CA TRP A 66 -10.94 11.28 12.83
C TRP A 66 -11.82 10.90 11.64
N SER A 67 -13.14 10.86 11.84
CA SER A 67 -14.10 10.49 10.79
C SER A 67 -14.28 11.55 9.72
N THR A 68 -13.86 12.80 9.97
CA THR A 68 -13.99 13.91 9.00
C THR A 68 -12.76 14.05 8.10
N ILE A 69 -11.67 13.36 8.42
CA ILE A 69 -10.42 13.44 7.67
C ILE A 69 -10.45 12.43 6.51
N PRO A 70 -10.33 12.88 5.25
CA PRO A 70 -10.29 11.98 4.10
C PRO A 70 -9.18 10.92 4.22
N GLY A 71 -9.55 9.65 4.04
CA GLY A 71 -8.61 8.52 4.08
C GLY A 71 -8.24 8.00 5.47
N ALA A 72 -8.60 8.69 6.56
CA ALA A 72 -8.25 8.29 7.93
C ALA A 72 -9.02 7.05 8.42
N THR A 73 -10.25 6.87 7.96
CA THR A 73 -11.07 5.70 8.29
C THR A 73 -10.74 4.50 7.37
N GLY A 74 -11.26 3.31 7.70
CA GLY A 74 -11.12 2.13 6.85
C GLY A 74 -9.84 1.30 7.04
N CYS A 75 -9.02 1.57 8.06
CA CYS A 75 -7.81 0.78 8.32
C CYS A 75 -8.10 -0.69 8.69
N THR A 76 -9.22 -0.96 9.36
CA THR A 76 -9.65 -2.34 9.64
C THR A 76 -10.00 -3.10 8.35
N PRO A 77 -10.96 -2.64 7.51
CA PRO A 77 -11.25 -3.34 6.26
C PRO A 77 -10.04 -3.45 5.33
N HIS A 78 -9.14 -2.45 5.35
CA HIS A 78 -7.85 -2.52 4.66
C HIS A 78 -7.00 -3.74 5.05
N LEU A 79 -6.72 -3.91 6.34
CA LEU A 79 -5.84 -4.98 6.78
C LEU A 79 -6.54 -6.34 6.78
N THR A 80 -7.84 -6.37 7.11
CA THR A 80 -8.59 -7.63 7.11
C THR A 80 -8.86 -8.16 5.70
N SER A 81 -8.83 -7.31 4.66
CA SER A 81 -8.93 -7.78 3.28
C SER A 81 -7.70 -8.59 2.84
N ILE A 82 -6.56 -8.49 3.51
CA ILE A 82 -5.32 -9.16 3.08
C ILE A 82 -5.40 -10.67 3.31
N ALA A 83 -5.90 -11.11 4.47
CA ALA A 83 -5.95 -12.51 4.87
C ALA A 83 -6.53 -13.47 3.79
N PRO A 84 -7.73 -13.20 3.20
CA PRO A 84 -8.28 -14.06 2.16
C PRO A 84 -7.48 -14.06 0.84
N HIS A 85 -6.64 -13.04 0.60
CA HIS A 85 -5.85 -12.90 -0.62
C HIS A 85 -4.43 -13.48 -0.50
N ILE A 86 -3.96 -13.80 0.71
CA ILE A 86 -2.62 -14.38 0.93
C ILE A 86 -2.33 -15.59 0.01
N PRO A 87 -3.23 -16.59 -0.14
CA PRO A 87 -2.95 -17.73 -1.02
C PRO A 87 -2.69 -17.32 -2.47
N SER A 88 -3.43 -16.33 -2.98
CA SER A 88 -3.26 -15.82 -4.35
C SER A 88 -1.99 -14.99 -4.52
N LEU A 89 -1.57 -14.26 -3.48
CA LEU A 89 -0.30 -13.54 -3.48
C LEU A 89 0.87 -14.53 -3.49
N LEU A 90 0.82 -15.55 -2.62
CA LEU A 90 1.86 -16.58 -2.53
C LEU A 90 1.91 -17.51 -3.74
N SER A 91 0.79 -17.74 -4.44
CA SER A 91 0.82 -18.50 -5.69
C SER A 91 1.58 -17.76 -6.81
N LYS A 92 1.59 -16.42 -6.77
CA LYS A 92 2.35 -15.57 -7.70
C LYS A 92 3.80 -15.37 -7.25
N GLU A 93 4.02 -15.26 -5.95
CA GLU A 93 5.34 -15.02 -5.36
C GLU A 93 5.50 -15.88 -4.07
N PRO A 94 6.02 -17.12 -4.17
CA PRO A 94 6.03 -18.08 -3.06
C PRO A 94 6.80 -17.64 -1.81
N ASN A 95 7.81 -16.79 -1.96
CA ASN A 95 8.64 -16.30 -0.85
C ASN A 95 8.22 -14.91 -0.35
N LEU A 96 7.04 -14.42 -0.74
CA LEU A 96 6.60 -13.07 -0.39
C LEU A 96 6.39 -12.92 1.12
N ALA A 97 7.15 -12.03 1.74
CA ALA A 97 6.86 -11.55 3.08
C ALA A 97 5.74 -10.52 3.04
N ILE A 98 4.80 -10.58 3.98
CA ILE A 98 3.66 -9.66 4.05
C ILE A 98 3.67 -8.96 5.41
N PHE A 99 3.63 -7.62 5.40
CA PHE A 99 3.57 -6.81 6.60
C PHE A 99 2.55 -5.68 6.47
N GLY A 100 1.94 -5.29 7.59
CA GLY A 100 1.33 -3.96 7.73
C GLY A 100 2.31 -2.98 8.36
N LEU A 101 2.26 -1.69 8.02
CA LEU A 101 3.11 -0.66 8.66
C LEU A 101 2.32 0.63 8.95
N SER A 102 2.57 1.20 10.13
CA SER A 102 2.09 2.53 10.51
C SER A 102 3.00 3.17 11.56
N THR A 103 2.79 4.46 11.83
CA THR A 103 3.41 5.19 12.96
C THR A 103 2.74 4.86 14.31
N GLN A 104 1.79 3.94 14.33
CA GLN A 104 1.10 3.54 15.56
C GLN A 104 2.07 2.79 16.51
N PRO A 105 2.05 3.06 17.83
CA PRO A 105 2.91 2.39 18.80
C PRO A 105 2.82 0.87 18.75
N HIS A 106 3.96 0.20 18.99
CA HIS A 106 4.05 -1.25 18.89
C HIS A 106 3.03 -1.99 19.80
N SER A 107 2.82 -1.49 21.02
CA SER A 107 1.84 -2.07 21.97
C SER A 107 0.40 -2.02 21.45
N GLU A 108 0.02 -0.93 20.77
CA GLU A 108 -1.29 -0.78 20.15
C GLU A 108 -1.43 -1.69 18.91
N GLN A 109 -0.37 -1.84 18.11
CA GLN A 109 -0.37 -2.77 16.97
C GLN A 109 -0.46 -4.23 17.42
N LEU A 110 0.23 -4.62 18.50
CA LEU A 110 0.18 -5.97 19.05
C LEU A 110 -1.24 -6.33 19.53
N GLU A 111 -1.89 -5.42 20.25
CA GLU A 111 -3.31 -5.55 20.62
C GLU A 111 -4.19 -5.72 19.38
N ALA A 112 -4.02 -4.86 18.37
CA ALA A 112 -4.84 -4.88 17.18
C ALA A 112 -4.65 -6.16 16.37
N LYS A 113 -3.42 -6.67 16.22
CA LYS A 113 -3.14 -7.96 15.57
C LYS A 113 -3.89 -9.09 16.27
N GLN A 114 -3.84 -9.15 17.60
CA GLN A 114 -4.50 -10.19 18.39
C GLN A 114 -6.03 -10.12 18.25
N ARG A 115 -6.61 -8.93 18.43
CA ARG A 115 -8.06 -8.71 18.33
C ARG A 115 -8.60 -9.00 16.94
N LEU A 116 -7.89 -8.55 15.90
CA LEU A 116 -8.29 -8.73 14.50
C LEU A 116 -7.85 -10.08 13.92
N LYS A 117 -7.07 -10.88 14.66
CA LYS A 117 -6.52 -12.17 14.24
C LYS A 117 -5.78 -12.10 12.90
N LEU A 118 -4.97 -11.06 12.72
CA LEU A 118 -4.23 -10.87 11.47
C LEU A 118 -3.17 -11.99 11.29
N PRO A 119 -3.14 -12.67 10.14
CA PRO A 119 -2.22 -13.79 9.88
C PRO A 119 -0.81 -13.35 9.44
N PHE A 120 -0.53 -12.04 9.50
CA PHE A 120 0.75 -11.43 9.14
C PHE A 120 1.16 -10.45 10.26
N ASP A 121 2.40 -9.97 10.22
CA ASP A 121 2.92 -9.06 11.24
C ASP A 121 2.70 -7.59 10.91
N LEU A 122 2.55 -6.79 11.97
CA LEU A 122 2.54 -5.34 11.88
C LEU A 122 3.89 -4.80 12.36
N LEU A 123 4.40 -3.83 11.61
CA LEU A 123 5.64 -3.11 11.87
C LEU A 123 5.31 -1.72 12.39
N SER A 124 5.92 -1.35 13.51
CA SER A 124 5.76 -0.04 14.12
C SER A 124 6.91 0.88 13.72
N ASP A 125 6.57 1.98 13.05
CA ASP A 125 7.46 3.12 12.80
C ASP A 125 7.10 4.28 13.75
N GLU A 126 6.91 3.97 15.04
CA GLU A 126 6.44 4.96 16.04
C GLU A 126 7.39 6.15 16.25
N HIS A 127 8.66 5.99 15.86
CA HIS A 127 9.66 7.05 15.88
C HIS A 127 9.78 7.81 14.54
N GLU A 128 8.95 7.44 13.56
CA GLU A 128 8.88 8.04 12.22
C GLU A 128 10.21 8.01 11.45
N GLN A 129 11.10 7.05 11.77
CA GLN A 129 12.42 6.96 11.14
C GLN A 129 12.26 6.64 9.65
N LEU A 130 11.43 5.65 9.33
CA LEU A 130 11.21 5.27 7.94
C LEU A 130 10.34 6.31 7.22
N CYS A 131 9.25 6.76 7.87
CA CYS A 131 8.32 7.73 7.34
C CYS A 131 8.99 9.05 6.94
N LYS A 132 9.93 9.55 7.75
CA LYS A 132 10.67 10.79 7.44
C LYS A 132 11.68 10.60 6.32
N VAL A 133 12.46 9.51 6.34
CA VAL A 133 13.54 9.31 5.36
C VAL A 133 12.99 9.03 3.97
N LEU A 134 11.89 8.29 3.86
CA LEU A 134 11.24 8.03 2.58
C LEU A 134 10.23 9.13 2.17
N ASP A 135 10.03 10.12 3.03
CA ASP A 135 9.02 11.17 2.85
C ASP A 135 7.65 10.59 2.45
N PHE A 136 7.15 9.66 3.27
CA PHE A 136 5.87 9.03 2.98
C PHE A 136 4.73 10.06 3.00
N PRO A 137 3.82 10.03 2.01
CA PRO A 137 2.60 10.80 2.05
C PRO A 137 1.89 10.60 3.39
N SER A 138 1.65 11.69 4.10
CA SER A 138 1.14 11.65 5.47
C SER A 138 0.23 12.85 5.76
N PHE A 139 -0.50 12.79 6.87
CA PHE A 139 -1.27 13.90 7.41
C PHE A 139 -1.07 13.97 8.92
N GLN A 140 -1.38 15.13 9.50
CA GLN A 140 -1.29 15.36 10.94
C GLN A 140 -2.67 15.50 11.55
N VAL A 141 -2.86 14.90 12.73
CA VAL A 141 -4.03 15.08 13.58
C VAL A 141 -3.52 15.27 14.99
N GLU A 142 -3.89 16.38 15.62
CA GLU A 142 -3.26 16.81 16.87
C GLU A 142 -1.72 16.84 16.66
N ASP A 143 -0.94 16.31 17.60
CA ASP A 143 0.54 16.28 17.53
C ASP A 143 1.08 14.97 16.92
N LYS A 144 0.26 14.22 16.17
CA LYS A 144 0.63 12.90 15.61
C LYS A 144 0.59 12.89 14.09
N ARG A 145 1.61 12.25 13.51
CA ARG A 145 1.70 11.97 12.07
C ARG A 145 1.10 10.61 11.74
N TYR A 146 0.33 10.56 10.66
CA TYR A 146 -0.30 9.34 10.14
C TYR A 146 0.05 9.16 8.68
N ILE A 147 0.47 7.96 8.29
CA ILE A 147 0.83 7.64 6.91
C ILE A 147 -0.45 7.43 6.09
N LYS A 148 -0.54 8.04 4.92
CA LYS A 148 -1.64 7.77 3.97
C LYS A 148 -1.55 6.34 3.47
N ARG A 149 -2.70 5.78 3.12
CA ARG A 149 -2.82 4.38 2.71
C ARG A 149 -2.13 4.11 1.37
N MET A 150 -1.23 3.13 1.34
CA MET A 150 -0.55 2.67 0.12
C MET A 150 -0.08 1.22 0.28
N THR A 151 0.21 0.57 -0.83
CA THR A 151 0.90 -0.73 -0.85
C THR A 151 2.22 -0.58 -1.58
N LEU A 152 3.31 -1.09 -1.01
CA LEU A 152 4.64 -1.10 -1.64
C LEU A 152 5.08 -2.54 -1.88
N LEU A 153 5.71 -2.78 -3.02
CA LEU A 153 6.48 -3.99 -3.29
C LEU A 153 7.97 -3.66 -3.18
N LEU A 154 8.66 -4.34 -2.27
CA LEU A 154 10.07 -4.15 -2.01
C LEU A 154 10.87 -5.34 -2.55
N ARG A 155 11.95 -5.07 -3.27
CA ARG A 155 12.90 -6.10 -3.74
C ARG A 155 14.31 -5.53 -3.75
N SER A 156 15.29 -6.33 -3.34
CA SER A 156 16.71 -6.04 -3.54
C SER A 156 17.13 -4.64 -3.08
N GLY A 157 16.64 -4.22 -1.91
CA GLY A 157 16.97 -2.94 -1.30
C GLY A 157 16.23 -1.74 -1.89
N GLN A 158 15.15 -1.93 -2.65
CA GLN A 158 14.41 -0.83 -3.31
C GLN A 158 12.90 -1.03 -3.27
N ILE A 159 12.17 0.07 -3.42
CA ILE A 159 10.73 0.07 -3.69
C ILE A 159 10.54 -0.11 -5.20
N THR A 160 10.13 -1.30 -5.65
CA THR A 160 10.07 -1.61 -7.09
C THR A 160 8.72 -1.31 -7.72
N ARG A 161 7.64 -1.38 -6.94
CA ARG A 161 6.29 -0.99 -7.36
C ARG A 161 5.51 -0.43 -6.17
N LEU A 162 4.49 0.36 -6.47
CA LEU A 162 3.58 0.90 -5.47
C LEU A 162 2.15 1.02 -6.02
N ASP A 163 1.19 1.02 -5.11
CA ASP A 163 -0.21 1.38 -5.36
C ASP A 163 -0.60 2.51 -4.40
N TYR A 164 -0.85 3.69 -4.96
CA TYR A 164 -1.23 4.91 -4.25
C TYR A 164 -1.92 5.89 -5.22
N PRO A 165 -3.00 6.58 -4.80
CA PRO A 165 -3.71 6.40 -3.53
C PRO A 165 -4.60 5.16 -3.52
N ILE A 166 -4.82 4.57 -2.34
CA ILE A 166 -5.82 3.51 -2.15
C ILE A 166 -7.13 4.14 -1.66
N GLU A 167 -8.04 4.38 -2.60
CA GLU A 167 -9.35 5.02 -2.37
C GLU A 167 -10.34 4.10 -1.64
N LYS A 168 -10.35 2.81 -2.01
CA LYS A 168 -11.21 1.78 -1.43
C LYS A 168 -10.39 0.84 -0.56
N PRO A 169 -10.39 1.03 0.77
CA PRO A 169 -9.50 0.28 1.66
C PRO A 169 -9.64 -1.24 1.50
N GLU A 170 -10.86 -1.74 1.34
CA GLU A 170 -11.18 -3.16 1.17
C GLU A 170 -10.68 -3.78 -0.15
N GLU A 171 -10.31 -2.97 -1.15
CA GLU A 171 -9.77 -3.46 -2.43
C GLU A 171 -8.24 -3.55 -2.43
N ALA A 172 -7.54 -3.06 -1.40
CA ALA A 172 -6.08 -2.97 -1.38
C ALA A 172 -5.37 -4.30 -1.67
N ALA A 173 -5.83 -5.40 -1.07
CA ALA A 173 -5.22 -6.71 -1.27
C ALA A 173 -5.46 -7.27 -2.68
N LYS A 174 -6.59 -6.90 -3.30
CA LYS A 174 -6.89 -7.22 -4.71
C LYS A 174 -5.97 -6.42 -5.62
N LEU A 175 -5.82 -5.11 -5.38
CA LEU A 175 -4.94 -4.23 -6.15
C LEU A 175 -3.46 -4.64 -6.02
N ALA A 176 -3.03 -5.08 -4.83
CA ALA A 176 -1.67 -5.55 -4.56
C ALA A 176 -1.24 -6.72 -5.46
N GLN A 177 -2.18 -7.54 -5.95
CA GLN A 177 -1.86 -8.61 -6.92
C GLN A 177 -1.35 -8.04 -8.25
N ASN A 178 -1.77 -6.84 -8.64
CA ASN A 178 -1.27 -6.18 -9.85
C ASN A 178 0.21 -5.80 -9.74
N LEU A 179 0.71 -5.57 -8.51
CA LEU A 179 2.12 -5.30 -8.26
C LEU A 179 3.00 -6.55 -8.49
N LEU A 180 2.41 -7.75 -8.48
CA LEU A 180 3.13 -8.99 -8.72
C LEU A 180 3.05 -9.46 -10.19
N ARG A 181 2.47 -8.65 -11.10
CA ARG A 181 2.48 -8.98 -12.52
C ARG A 181 3.91 -9.01 -13.05
N SER A 182 4.21 -10.07 -13.79
CA SER A 182 5.44 -10.21 -14.56
C SER A 182 5.52 -9.14 -15.64
N GLU A 183 6.73 -8.87 -16.12
CA GLU A 183 6.93 -7.95 -17.24
C GLU A 183 6.21 -8.42 -18.49
N GLN A 184 6.16 -9.73 -18.75
CA GLN A 184 5.40 -10.31 -19.86
C GLN A 184 3.90 -10.04 -19.73
N GLU A 185 3.30 -10.30 -18.56
CA GLU A 185 1.87 -10.01 -18.33
C GLU A 185 1.54 -8.52 -18.56
N LEU A 186 2.46 -7.62 -18.19
CA LEU A 186 2.29 -6.19 -18.41
C LEU A 186 2.44 -5.81 -19.88
N MET A 187 3.39 -6.41 -20.60
CA MET A 187 3.56 -6.20 -22.05
C MET A 187 2.34 -6.68 -22.83
N ASP A 188 1.86 -7.90 -22.54
CA ASP A 188 0.68 -8.49 -23.18
C ASP A 188 -0.57 -7.61 -22.99
N GLU A 189 -0.74 -7.01 -21.81
CA GLU A 189 -1.85 -6.10 -21.51
C GLU A 189 -1.77 -4.79 -22.32
N VAL A 190 -0.57 -4.24 -22.48
CA VAL A 190 -0.35 -3.04 -23.32
C VAL A 190 -0.68 -3.35 -24.77
N GLU A 191 -0.18 -4.48 -25.30
CA GLU A 191 -0.48 -4.90 -26.67
C GLU A 191 -1.98 -5.12 -26.89
N ALA A 192 -2.67 -5.76 -25.95
CA ALA A 192 -4.11 -5.98 -26.02
C ALA A 192 -4.90 -4.66 -25.99
N ARG A 193 -4.48 -3.69 -25.15
CA ARG A 193 -5.11 -2.36 -25.08
C ARG A 193 -4.93 -1.59 -26.39
N ASP A 194 -3.74 -1.64 -26.97
CA ASP A 194 -3.43 -0.93 -28.20
C ASP A 194 -4.21 -1.53 -29.38
N ALA A 195 -4.32 -2.86 -29.44
CA ALA A 195 -5.15 -3.57 -30.41
C ALA A 195 -6.65 -3.22 -30.27
N ALA A 196 -7.18 -3.18 -29.04
CA ALA A 196 -8.56 -2.80 -28.78
C ALA A 196 -8.85 -1.34 -29.19
N THR A 197 -7.91 -0.43 -28.92
CA THR A 197 -8.02 0.98 -29.31
C THR A 197 -8.02 1.14 -30.83
N ALA A 198 -7.15 0.41 -31.52
CA ALA A 198 -7.10 0.39 -32.98
C ALA A 198 -8.41 -0.17 -33.59
N ALA A 199 -8.95 -1.25 -33.04
CA ALA A 199 -10.22 -1.83 -33.49
C ALA A 199 -11.40 -0.86 -33.28
N ALA A 200 -11.46 -0.17 -32.14
CA ALA A 200 -12.49 0.83 -31.87
C ALA A 200 -12.42 2.02 -32.84
N ALA A 201 -11.22 2.50 -33.15
CA ALA A 201 -11.01 3.57 -34.13
C ALA A 201 -11.44 3.15 -35.54
N ALA A 202 -11.13 1.92 -35.96
CA ALA A 202 -11.55 1.39 -37.26
C ALA A 202 -13.08 1.24 -37.38
N ALA A 203 -13.75 0.76 -36.32
CA ALA A 203 -15.20 0.64 -36.28
C ALA A 203 -15.90 2.01 -36.34
N GLN A 204 -15.36 3.03 -35.67
CA GLN A 204 -15.87 4.39 -35.73
C GLN A 204 -15.72 5.00 -37.14
N ALA A 205 -14.59 4.77 -37.81
CA ALA A 205 -14.37 5.24 -39.17
C ALA A 205 -15.34 4.59 -40.19
N GLN A 206 -15.66 3.31 -40.01
CA GLN A 206 -16.63 2.60 -40.85
C GLN A 206 -18.07 3.06 -40.61
N ALA A 207 -18.43 3.46 -39.39
CA ALA A 207 -19.78 3.96 -39.08
C ALA A 207 -20.02 5.42 -39.56
N GLN A 208 -18.96 6.14 -39.93
CA GLN A 208 -19.02 7.52 -40.44
C GLN A 208 -18.89 7.61 -41.96
N ALA A 209 -18.68 6.48 -42.64
CA ALA A 209 -18.60 6.34 -44.09
C ALA A 209 -19.94 5.84 -44.67
#